data_AF-A0A7S0B2J2-F1
#
_entry.id   AF-A0A7S0B2J2-F1
#
_cell.length_a   1.000
_cell.length_b   1.000
_cell.length_c   1.000
_cell.angle_alpha   90.00
_cell.angle_beta   90.00
_cell.angle_gamma   90.00
#
_symmetry.space_group_name_H-M   'P 1'
#
loop_
_entity.id
_entity.type
_entity.pdbx_description
1 polymer ?
#
loop_
_entity_poly.entity_id
_entity_poly.type
_entity_poly.pdbx_seq_one_letter_code
_entity_poly.pdbx_strand_id
1 'polypeptide(L)'
;MECCAGIIGSMVLRILQYTLCLVSVLPSFCVAAFSAPAAAVSRIHGLRRAFKLRAMNASPDDEPARSIRILALHGKGNTGPSFQKALEPLIAALNDRVSSDDICFDWDFPTAPYSLGEAESAGRAWWQLPSGERSFTATTYIGYNKSASLIENQICSEDFDLVFGHSQGAILLAALLATDRLVSQK
;
A
#
# COMPACT_ATOMS: atom_id res chain seq x y z
N MET A 1 3.64 -31.84 -11.70
CA MET A 1 2.99 -30.88 -10.77
C MET A 1 3.98 -29.78 -10.40
N GLU A 2 4.37 -28.96 -11.37
CA GLU A 2 5.29 -27.82 -11.17
C GLU A 2 4.84 -26.71 -12.14
N CYS A 3 3.81 -25.94 -11.81
CA CYS A 3 3.41 -24.79 -12.65
C CYS A 3 2.78 -23.63 -11.86
N CYS A 4 2.15 -23.85 -10.70
CA CYS A 4 1.40 -22.79 -10.03
C CYS A 4 2.26 -21.84 -9.17
N ALA A 5 3.40 -22.30 -8.63
CA ALA A 5 4.30 -21.46 -7.82
C ALA A 5 4.99 -20.33 -8.62
N GLY A 6 5.18 -20.54 -9.94
CA GLY A 6 5.80 -19.55 -10.82
C GLY A 6 4.90 -18.35 -11.15
N ILE A 7 3.57 -18.54 -11.11
CA ILE A 7 2.61 -17.50 -11.52
C ILE A 7 2.45 -16.44 -10.41
N ILE A 8 2.38 -16.86 -9.15
CA ILE A 8 2.20 -15.97 -7.99
C ILE A 8 3.48 -15.18 -7.70
N GLY A 9 4.66 -15.83 -7.79
CA GLY A 9 5.95 -15.15 -7.67
C GLY A 9 6.17 -14.11 -8.79
N SER A 10 5.69 -14.39 -10.00
CA SER A 10 5.70 -13.46 -11.13
C SER A 10 4.72 -12.29 -10.95
N MET A 11 3.57 -12.48 -10.29
CA MET A 11 2.60 -11.41 -10.01
C MET A 11 3.11 -10.39 -8.98
N VAL A 12 3.72 -10.85 -7.88
CA VAL A 12 4.32 -9.94 -6.88
C VAL A 12 5.49 -9.16 -7.50
N LEU A 13 6.30 -9.82 -8.32
CA LEU A 13 7.39 -9.18 -9.05
C LEU A 13 6.87 -8.15 -10.06
N ARG A 14 5.76 -8.44 -10.76
CA ARG A 14 5.14 -7.51 -11.72
C ARG A 14 4.45 -6.33 -11.05
N ILE A 15 3.81 -6.50 -9.90
CA ILE A 15 3.22 -5.38 -9.14
C ILE A 15 4.32 -4.44 -8.64
N LEU A 16 5.43 -4.98 -8.11
CA LEU A 16 6.65 -4.22 -7.79
C LEU A 16 7.25 -3.55 -9.03
N GLN A 17 7.24 -4.22 -10.18
CA GLN A 17 7.73 -3.68 -11.44
C GLN A 17 6.83 -2.57 -11.98
N TYR A 18 5.51 -2.60 -11.75
CA TYR A 18 4.59 -1.49 -12.05
C TYR A 18 4.76 -0.32 -11.08
N THR A 19 5.09 -0.58 -9.81
CA THR A 19 5.48 0.48 -8.85
C THR A 19 6.79 1.15 -9.26
N LEU A 20 7.75 0.39 -9.83
CA LEU A 20 9.00 0.91 -10.38
C LEU A 20 8.84 1.57 -11.78
N CYS A 21 7.93 1.09 -12.62
CA CYS A 21 7.72 1.61 -13.97
C CYS A 21 7.00 2.98 -13.97
N LEU A 22 6.18 3.26 -12.94
CA LEU A 22 5.65 4.60 -12.68
C LEU A 22 6.73 5.62 -12.29
N VAL A 23 7.95 5.17 -11.93
CA VAL A 23 9.12 6.04 -11.72
C VAL A 23 9.85 6.32 -13.04
N SER A 24 9.62 5.54 -14.11
CA SER A 24 10.37 5.63 -15.37
C SER A 24 9.67 6.35 -16.53
N VAL A 25 8.48 6.94 -16.32
CA VAL A 25 7.83 7.80 -17.33
C VAL A 25 7.74 9.24 -16.83
N LEU A 26 8.90 9.81 -16.54
CA LEU A 26 9.11 11.26 -16.47
C LEU A 26 10.34 11.59 -17.33
N PRO A 27 10.25 12.57 -18.26
CA PRO A 27 11.42 12.98 -19.02
C PRO A 27 12.37 13.77 -18.11
N SER A 28 13.61 13.28 -18.02
CA SER A 28 14.84 13.98 -17.64
C SER A 28 14.76 15.03 -16.52
N PHE A 29 14.71 14.63 -15.24
CA PHE A 29 15.23 15.48 -14.17
C PHE A 29 15.86 14.67 -13.01
N CYS A 30 17.17 14.86 -12.86
CA CYS A 30 18.05 14.66 -11.70
C CYS A 30 17.76 13.49 -10.73
N VAL A 31 18.53 12.41 -10.91
CA VAL A 31 18.83 11.43 -9.86
C VAL A 31 19.65 12.12 -8.76
N ALA A 32 19.02 12.49 -7.65
CA ALA A 32 19.75 12.66 -6.39
C ALA A 32 20.01 11.26 -5.85
N ALA A 33 21.26 10.81 -5.94
CA ALA A 33 21.70 9.53 -5.40
C ALA A 33 21.58 9.55 -3.87
N PHE A 34 20.48 9.02 -3.34
CA PHE A 34 20.36 8.73 -1.92
C PHE A 34 21.13 7.43 -1.65
N SER A 35 22.40 7.55 -1.25
CA SER A 35 23.19 6.41 -0.79
C SER A 35 22.64 5.95 0.56
N ALA A 36 21.72 5.00 0.53
CA ALA A 36 21.31 4.28 1.73
C ALA A 36 22.52 3.44 2.22
N PRO A 37 22.89 3.50 3.50
CA PRO A 37 23.98 2.68 4.03
C PRO A 37 23.65 1.20 3.84
N ALA A 38 24.65 0.40 3.46
CA ALA A 38 24.52 -1.04 3.16
C ALA A 38 23.84 -1.87 4.26
N ALA A 39 23.79 -1.35 5.49
CA ALA A 39 23.05 -1.92 6.62
C ALA A 39 21.53 -1.97 6.40
N ALA A 40 20.94 -1.05 5.63
CA ALA A 40 19.51 -1.06 5.29
C ALA A 40 19.16 -2.18 4.29
N VAL A 41 20.07 -2.49 3.36
CA VAL A 41 19.92 -3.59 2.39
C VAL A 41 20.03 -4.95 3.09
N SER A 42 20.88 -5.06 4.11
CA SER A 42 21.07 -6.31 4.86
C SER A 42 19.86 -6.67 5.75
N ARG A 43 19.04 -5.70 6.19
CA ARG A 43 17.84 -5.96 7.01
C ARG A 43 16.63 -6.45 6.23
N ILE A 44 16.59 -6.22 4.92
CA ILE A 44 15.53 -6.78 4.04
C ILE A 44 15.64 -8.31 3.93
N HIS A 45 16.84 -8.88 4.15
CA HIS A 45 17.03 -10.33 4.20
C HIS A 45 16.48 -11.00 5.47
N GLY A 46 16.16 -10.22 6.50
CA GLY A 46 15.57 -10.73 7.75
C GLY A 46 14.07 -11.05 7.67
N LEU A 47 13.35 -10.55 6.66
CA LEU A 47 11.93 -10.82 6.43
C LEU A 47 11.66 -12.13 5.66
N ARG A 48 12.51 -13.14 5.82
CA ARG A 48 12.29 -14.49 5.25
C ARG A 48 11.63 -15.47 6.22
N ARG A 49 10.94 -15.00 7.26
CA ARG A 49 10.12 -15.89 8.11
C ARG A 49 8.66 -15.91 7.67
N ALA A 50 8.38 -16.95 6.90
CA ALA A 50 7.14 -17.71 6.85
C ALA A 50 5.88 -17.00 6.33
N PHE A 51 5.83 -16.78 5.01
CA PHE A 51 4.63 -17.15 4.25
C PHE A 51 4.43 -18.67 4.39
N LYS A 52 3.94 -19.11 5.55
CA LYS A 52 3.43 -20.47 5.70
C LYS A 52 2.03 -20.43 5.11
N LEU A 53 1.94 -20.66 3.79
CA LEU A 53 0.72 -21.16 3.20
C LEU A 53 0.35 -22.40 4.01
N ARG A 54 -0.63 -22.24 4.91
CA ARG A 54 -1.19 -23.30 5.72
C ARG A 54 -1.90 -24.22 4.72
N ALA A 55 -1.21 -25.26 4.28
CA ALA A 55 -1.77 -26.26 3.39
C ALA A 55 -1.74 -27.62 4.09
N MET A 56 -2.90 -28.28 3.99
CA MET A 56 -3.14 -29.71 4.10
C MET A 56 -3.45 -30.23 5.51
N ASN A 57 -4.73 -30.14 5.87
CA ASN A 57 -5.52 -31.19 6.58
C ASN A 57 -6.99 -30.75 6.84
N ALA A 58 -7.66 -30.13 5.86
CA ALA A 58 -9.09 -29.81 5.98
C ALA A 58 -9.89 -30.57 4.91
N SER A 59 -11.01 -31.16 5.34
CA SER A 59 -11.98 -31.88 4.50
C SER A 59 -12.59 -30.91 3.47
N PRO A 60 -12.90 -31.36 2.23
CA PRO A 60 -13.20 -30.46 1.11
C PRO A 60 -14.57 -29.75 1.13
N ASP A 61 -15.40 -29.93 2.16
CA ASP A 61 -16.83 -29.62 2.04
C ASP A 61 -17.35 -28.40 2.84
N ASP A 62 -16.55 -27.59 3.55
CA ASP A 62 -17.08 -26.42 4.28
C ASP A 62 -16.03 -25.35 4.72
N GLU A 63 -14.88 -25.22 4.03
CA GLU A 63 -13.94 -24.14 4.39
C GLU A 63 -14.40 -22.80 3.79
N PRO A 64 -14.61 -21.75 4.61
CA PRO A 64 -15.02 -20.46 4.10
C PRO A 64 -13.95 -19.87 3.18
N ALA A 65 -14.39 -19.19 2.12
CA ALA A 65 -13.50 -18.49 1.20
C ALA A 65 -12.46 -17.67 1.97
N ARG A 66 -11.19 -17.86 1.64
CA ARG A 66 -10.08 -17.13 2.23
C ARG A 66 -10.14 -15.67 1.79
N SER A 67 -10.40 -14.78 2.74
CA SER A 67 -10.32 -13.34 2.49
C SER A 67 -8.87 -12.86 2.54
N ILE A 68 -8.47 -12.08 1.53
CA ILE A 68 -7.23 -11.31 1.51
C ILE A 68 -7.60 -9.85 1.77
N ARG A 69 -7.21 -9.31 2.92
CA ARG A 69 -7.54 -7.94 3.32
C ARG A 69 -6.49 -6.95 2.82
N ILE A 70 -6.94 -5.92 2.12
CA ILE A 70 -6.10 -4.95 1.43
C ILE A 70 -6.43 -3.53 1.89
N LEU A 71 -5.44 -2.81 2.41
CA LEU A 71 -5.55 -1.38 2.72
C LEU A 71 -4.96 -0.53 1.59
N ALA A 72 -5.76 0.36 1.01
CA ALA A 72 -5.42 1.18 -0.15
C ALA A 72 -5.38 2.68 0.18
N LEU A 73 -4.18 3.26 0.27
CA LEU A 73 -3.97 4.66 0.63
C LEU A 73 -3.98 5.59 -0.60
N HIS A 74 -4.98 6.47 -0.69
CA HIS A 74 -5.14 7.37 -1.83
C HIS A 74 -4.07 8.48 -1.90
N GLY A 75 -3.93 9.11 -3.07
CA GLY A 75 -3.08 10.29 -3.27
C GLY A 75 -3.74 11.61 -2.86
N LYS A 76 -2.96 12.70 -2.78
CA LYS A 76 -3.48 14.06 -2.50
C LYS A 76 -4.59 14.42 -3.50
N GLY A 77 -5.69 14.99 -3.02
CA GLY A 77 -6.81 15.44 -3.84
C GLY A 77 -7.90 14.40 -4.04
N ASN A 78 -7.66 13.15 -3.64
CA ASN A 78 -8.67 12.10 -3.65
C ASN A 78 -9.33 11.89 -2.28
N THR A 79 -10.30 11.00 -2.24
CA THR A 79 -10.91 10.44 -1.03
C THR A 79 -10.87 8.91 -1.13
N GLY A 80 -11.28 8.22 -0.06
CA GLY A 80 -11.48 6.77 -0.09
C GLY A 80 -12.42 6.34 -1.22
N PRO A 81 -13.67 6.85 -1.27
CA PRO A 81 -14.62 6.53 -2.33
C PRO A 81 -14.13 6.86 -3.74
N SER A 82 -13.47 8.01 -3.95
CA SER A 82 -12.97 8.36 -5.29
C SER A 82 -11.81 7.46 -5.72
N PHE A 83 -11.01 6.99 -4.78
CA PHE A 83 -9.91 6.06 -5.05
C PHE A 83 -10.39 4.63 -5.28
N GLN A 84 -11.38 4.17 -4.51
CA GLN A 84 -12.07 2.91 -4.78
C GLN A 84 -12.60 2.88 -6.22
N LYS A 85 -13.32 3.93 -6.62
CA LYS A 85 -13.83 4.08 -7.98
C LYS A 85 -12.73 4.03 -9.03
N ALA A 86 -11.58 4.69 -8.78
CA ALA A 86 -10.44 4.65 -9.67
C ALA A 86 -9.80 3.25 -9.79
N LEU A 87 -9.96 2.39 -8.78
CA LEU A 87 -9.44 1.02 -8.77
C LEU A 87 -10.46 -0.04 -9.16
N GLU A 88 -11.71 0.30 -9.46
CA GLU A 88 -12.73 -0.64 -9.94
C GLU A 88 -12.21 -1.57 -11.06
N PRO A 89 -11.47 -1.09 -12.10
CA PRO A 89 -10.94 -1.98 -13.12
C PRO A 89 -9.92 -3.00 -12.60
N LEU A 90 -9.11 -2.62 -11.60
CA LEU A 90 -8.15 -3.53 -10.96
C LEU A 90 -8.88 -4.55 -10.10
N ILE A 91 -9.87 -4.12 -9.31
CA ILE A 91 -10.68 -4.99 -8.46
C ILE A 91 -11.40 -6.03 -9.32
N ALA A 92 -12.05 -5.59 -10.41
CA ALA A 92 -12.70 -6.48 -11.37
C ALA A 92 -11.70 -7.47 -11.98
N ALA A 93 -10.55 -7.00 -12.46
CA ALA A 93 -9.54 -7.87 -13.05
C ALA A 93 -8.92 -8.87 -12.05
N LEU A 94 -8.85 -8.53 -10.75
CA LEU A 94 -8.41 -9.45 -9.71
C LEU A 94 -9.46 -10.51 -9.42
N ASN A 95 -10.73 -10.11 -9.31
CA ASN A 95 -11.85 -11.04 -9.12
C ASN A 95 -12.00 -11.98 -10.31
N ASP A 96 -11.88 -11.50 -11.55
CA ASP A 96 -11.96 -12.33 -12.76
C ASP A 96 -10.82 -13.36 -12.87
N ARG A 97 -9.62 -13.00 -12.38
CA ARG A 97 -8.43 -13.87 -12.45
C ARG A 97 -8.41 -14.94 -11.38
N VAL A 98 -9.06 -14.67 -10.25
CA VAL A 98 -9.24 -15.66 -9.20
C VAL A 98 -10.44 -16.51 -9.59
N SER A 99 -10.15 -17.60 -10.30
CA SER A 99 -11.16 -18.48 -10.89
C SER A 99 -11.79 -19.47 -9.90
N SER A 100 -11.44 -19.42 -8.61
CA SER A 100 -12.04 -20.27 -7.59
C SER A 100 -12.75 -19.44 -6.54
N ASP A 101 -13.91 -19.94 -6.09
CA ASP A 101 -14.70 -19.36 -5.00
C ASP A 101 -13.96 -19.33 -3.65
N ASP A 102 -12.72 -19.82 -3.62
CA ASP A 102 -11.90 -19.98 -2.42
C ASP A 102 -11.18 -18.71 -1.98
N ILE A 103 -11.10 -17.67 -2.82
CA ILE A 103 -10.38 -16.43 -2.48
C ILE A 103 -11.24 -15.22 -2.79
N CYS A 104 -11.43 -14.36 -1.80
CA CYS A 104 -12.04 -13.05 -1.96
C CYS A 104 -11.06 -11.94 -1.56
N PHE A 105 -11.15 -10.78 -2.21
CA PHE A 105 -10.37 -9.60 -1.84
C PHE A 105 -11.27 -8.61 -1.12
N ASP A 106 -10.94 -8.33 0.14
CA ASP A 106 -11.60 -7.31 0.95
C ASP A 106 -10.75 -6.04 0.94
N TRP A 107 -11.35 -4.90 0.65
CA TRP A 107 -10.62 -3.66 0.37
C TRP A 107 -11.08 -2.52 1.28
N ASP A 108 -10.12 -1.93 1.97
CA ASP A 108 -10.32 -0.71 2.74
C ASP A 108 -9.70 0.50 2.07
N PHE A 109 -10.53 1.55 1.94
CA PHE A 109 -10.17 2.82 1.33
C PHE A 109 -10.34 3.96 2.33
N PRO A 110 -9.42 4.14 3.30
CA PRO A 110 -9.52 5.21 4.28
C PRO A 110 -9.39 6.56 3.59
N THR A 111 -10.16 7.54 4.09
CA THR A 111 -10.09 8.93 3.61
C THR A 111 -9.17 9.73 4.50
N ALA A 112 -8.22 10.44 3.88
CA ALA A 112 -7.25 11.26 4.59
C ALA A 112 -7.91 12.42 5.38
N PRO A 113 -7.36 12.83 6.52
CA PRO A 113 -8.08 13.70 7.46
C PRO A 113 -8.10 15.19 7.07
N TYR A 114 -7.20 15.66 6.20
CA TYR A 114 -7.08 17.09 5.90
C TYR A 114 -7.86 17.46 4.64
N SER A 115 -8.78 18.42 4.77
CA SER A 115 -9.48 19.00 3.62
C SER A 115 -8.57 19.91 2.80
N LEU A 116 -8.75 19.88 1.47
CA LEU A 116 -8.12 20.82 0.53
C LEU A 116 -9.05 21.97 0.11
N GLY A 117 -10.26 22.01 0.65
CA GLY A 117 -11.23 23.09 0.42
C GLY A 117 -12.38 23.03 1.42
N GLU A 118 -13.26 24.03 1.35
CA GLU A 118 -14.41 24.16 2.27
C GLU A 118 -15.58 23.23 1.91
N ALA A 119 -15.68 22.81 0.65
CA ALA A 119 -16.76 21.95 0.19
C ALA A 119 -16.59 20.50 0.70
N GLU A 120 -17.70 19.81 0.98
CA GLU A 120 -17.66 18.39 1.36
C GLU A 120 -17.07 17.50 0.26
N SER A 121 -17.24 17.91 -1.00
CA SER A 121 -16.66 17.27 -2.19
C SER A 121 -15.19 17.61 -2.42
N ALA A 122 -14.58 18.46 -1.57
CA ALA A 122 -13.18 18.80 -1.70
C ALA A 122 -12.30 17.56 -1.48
N GLY A 123 -11.23 17.48 -2.26
CA GLY A 123 -10.22 16.46 -2.13
C GLY A 123 -9.57 16.47 -0.74
N ARG A 124 -8.99 15.33 -0.36
CA ARG A 124 -8.33 15.15 0.94
C ARG A 124 -6.84 14.93 0.79
N ALA A 125 -6.11 15.17 1.87
CA ALA A 125 -4.66 14.98 1.93
C ALA A 125 -4.24 14.35 3.26
N TRP A 126 -3.18 13.54 3.21
CA TRP A 126 -2.59 12.92 4.41
C TRP A 126 -1.74 13.91 5.21
N TRP A 127 -1.22 14.94 4.56
CA TRP A 127 -0.62 16.10 5.22
C TRP A 127 -0.76 17.31 4.31
N GLN A 128 -0.55 18.47 4.91
CA GLN A 128 -0.47 19.73 4.20
C GLN A 128 1.00 20.17 4.08
N LEU A 129 1.25 21.03 3.10
CA LEU A 129 2.53 21.70 2.93
C LEU A 129 2.36 23.17 3.31
N PRO A 130 3.42 23.85 3.77
CA PRO A 130 3.40 25.29 3.87
C PRO A 130 3.05 25.94 2.53
N SER A 131 2.49 27.15 2.59
CA SER A 131 2.08 27.88 1.39
C SER A 131 3.27 28.09 0.44
N GLY A 132 3.07 27.81 -0.85
CA GLY A 132 4.10 27.96 -1.88
C GLY A 132 5.13 26.82 -1.94
N GLU A 133 5.16 25.90 -0.97
CA GLU A 133 6.14 24.82 -0.96
C GLU A 133 5.70 23.60 -1.80
N ARG A 134 6.71 22.85 -2.29
CA ARG A 134 6.55 21.54 -2.92
C ARG A 134 7.12 20.46 -2.00
N SER A 135 6.70 19.21 -2.15
CA SER A 135 7.11 18.13 -1.24
C SER A 135 8.64 17.96 -1.14
N PHE A 136 9.40 18.22 -2.21
CA PHE A 136 10.86 18.09 -2.21
C PHE A 136 11.60 19.31 -1.64
N THR A 137 10.93 20.46 -1.50
CA THR A 137 11.49 21.65 -0.84
C THR A 137 11.00 21.81 0.58
N ALA A 138 10.01 21.01 0.98
CA ALA A 138 9.33 21.19 2.24
C ALA A 138 10.20 20.73 3.41
N THR A 139 10.32 21.61 4.41
CA THR A 139 11.01 21.29 5.67
C THR A 139 10.09 20.61 6.67
N THR A 140 8.77 20.69 6.44
CA THR A 140 7.75 20.09 7.31
C THR A 140 6.56 19.55 6.54
N TYR A 141 5.99 18.47 7.06
CA TYR A 141 4.73 17.89 6.59
C TYR A 141 3.66 18.12 7.67
N ILE A 142 2.90 19.20 7.50
CA ILE A 142 1.92 19.66 8.48
C ILE A 142 0.86 18.58 8.65
N GLY A 143 0.76 18.06 9.87
CA GLY A 143 -0.24 17.06 10.21
C GLY A 143 0.13 15.61 9.87
N TYR A 144 1.35 15.34 9.40
CA TYR A 144 1.84 13.99 9.11
C TYR A 144 1.62 13.01 10.27
N ASN A 145 2.00 13.40 11.50
CA ASN A 145 1.92 12.51 12.66
C ASN A 145 0.49 12.01 12.92
N LYS A 146 -0.53 12.86 12.70
CA LYS A 146 -1.93 12.46 12.86
C LYS A 146 -2.32 11.37 11.86
N SER A 147 -1.98 11.56 10.59
CA SER A 147 -2.26 10.58 9.54
C SER A 147 -1.47 9.29 9.72
N ALA A 148 -0.21 9.39 10.13
CA ALA A 148 0.64 8.25 10.43
C ALA A 148 0.06 7.45 11.61
N SER A 149 -0.38 8.10 12.69
CA SER A 149 -1.03 7.40 13.81
C SER A 149 -2.38 6.80 13.43
N LEU A 150 -3.16 7.46 12.57
CA LEU A 150 -4.44 6.91 12.09
C LEU A 150 -4.22 5.60 11.34
N ILE A 151 -3.29 5.60 10.39
CA ILE A 151 -2.99 4.42 9.56
C ILE A 151 -2.25 3.34 10.34
N GLU A 152 -1.31 3.71 11.22
CA GLU A 152 -0.65 2.78 12.14
C GLU A 152 -1.69 2.08 13.02
N ASN A 153 -2.57 2.84 13.68
CA ASN A 153 -3.60 2.27 14.52
C ASN A 153 -4.50 1.31 13.73
N GLN A 154 -4.91 1.69 12.53
CA GLN A 154 -5.75 0.85 11.67
C GLN A 154 -5.02 -0.45 11.29
N ILE A 155 -3.76 -0.37 10.87
CA ILE A 155 -2.94 -1.55 10.52
C ILE A 155 -2.68 -2.44 11.74
N CYS A 156 -2.56 -1.86 12.94
CA CYS A 156 -2.32 -2.62 14.16
C CYS A 156 -3.61 -3.23 14.74
N SER A 157 -4.76 -2.58 14.55
CA SER A 157 -6.06 -3.07 15.04
C SER A 157 -6.70 -4.10 14.12
N GLU A 158 -6.24 -4.19 12.88
CA GLU A 158 -6.84 -5.00 11.84
C GLU A 158 -5.80 -5.87 11.12
N ASP A 159 -6.19 -7.10 10.76
CA ASP A 159 -5.30 -8.04 10.08
C ASP A 159 -5.30 -7.82 8.55
N PHE A 160 -4.57 -6.80 8.09
CA PHE A 160 -4.32 -6.61 6.65
C PHE A 160 -3.20 -7.53 6.13
N ASP A 161 -3.46 -8.19 5.01
CA ASP A 161 -2.46 -8.98 4.27
C ASP A 161 -1.58 -8.10 3.38
N LEU A 162 -2.15 -7.01 2.86
CA LEU A 162 -1.49 -6.08 1.95
C LEU A 162 -1.83 -4.63 2.29
N VAL A 163 -0.82 -3.77 2.28
CA VAL A 163 -0.99 -2.32 2.30
C VAL A 163 -0.27 -1.74 1.09
N PHE A 164 -0.93 -0.89 0.33
CA PHE A 164 -0.28 -0.12 -0.73
C PHE A 164 -0.82 1.30 -0.76
N GLY A 165 -0.07 2.20 -1.40
CA GLY A 165 -0.45 3.59 -1.51
C GLY A 165 -0.13 4.16 -2.88
N HIS A 166 -0.82 5.24 -3.23
CA HIS A 166 -0.57 6.01 -4.43
C HIS A 166 -0.15 7.45 -4.07
N SER A 167 0.90 7.95 -4.72
CA SER A 167 1.41 9.33 -4.53
C SER A 167 1.63 9.67 -3.05
N GLN A 168 0.85 10.58 -2.46
CA GLN A 168 0.94 10.93 -1.04
C GLN A 168 0.73 9.72 -0.10
N GLY A 169 -0.19 8.80 -0.42
CA GLY A 169 -0.38 7.57 0.34
C GLY A 169 0.82 6.62 0.26
N ALA A 170 1.52 6.59 -0.87
CA ALA A 170 2.73 5.78 -1.03
C ALA A 170 3.87 6.31 -0.14
N ILE A 171 4.04 7.63 -0.10
CA ILE A 171 5.03 8.29 0.76
C ILE A 171 4.69 8.09 2.24
N LEU A 172 3.39 8.13 2.62
CA LEU A 172 2.96 7.81 3.99
C LEU A 172 3.41 6.41 4.41
N LEU A 173 3.10 5.42 3.58
CA LEU A 173 3.47 4.02 3.84
C LEU A 173 4.98 3.84 3.93
N ALA A 174 5.74 4.44 3.01
CA ALA A 174 7.20 4.38 3.02
C ALA A 174 7.78 5.00 4.30
N ALA A 175 7.25 6.13 4.76
CA ALA A 175 7.68 6.78 5.99
C ALA A 175 7.33 5.96 7.24
N LEU A 176 6.15 5.36 7.29
CA LEU A 176 5.74 4.44 8.37
C LEU A 176 6.68 3.23 8.47
N LEU A 177 7.07 2.64 7.34
CA LEU A 177 8.04 1.55 7.28
C LEU A 177 9.45 2.00 7.71
N ALA A 178 9.90 3.16 7.24
CA ALA A 178 11.24 3.66 7.53
C ALA A 178 11.43 4.16 8.97
N THR A 179 10.35 4.47 9.67
CA THR A 179 10.37 4.94 11.06
C THR A 179 10.08 3.81 12.06
N ASP A 180 10.11 2.55 11.61
CA ASP A 180 9.82 1.34 12.41
C ASP A 180 8.47 1.36 13.13
N ARG A 181 7.56 2.28 12.77
CA ARG A 181 6.23 2.40 13.35
C ARG A 181 5.36 1.18 13.06
N LEU A 182 5.63 0.49 11.95
CA LEU A 182 4.96 -0.78 11.61
C LEU A 182 5.74 -2.03 12.03
N VAL A 183 7.04 -1.89 12.35
CA VAL A 183 7.94 -3.03 12.61
C VAL A 183 8.04 -3.34 14.11
N SER A 184 7.80 -2.36 14.97
CA SER A 184 8.07 -2.46 16.42
C SER A 184 6.96 -3.12 17.26
N GLN A 185 5.88 -3.60 16.65
CA GLN A 185 4.62 -3.90 17.36
C GLN A 185 4.11 -5.35 17.14
N LYS A 186 4.92 -6.25 16.57
CA LYS A 186 4.62 -7.70 16.49
C LYS A 186 5.55 -8.54 17.34
#